data_AF-F4N4Z0-F1
#
_entry.id   AF-F4N4Z0-F1
#
_cell.length_a   1.000
_cell.length_b   1.000
_cell.length_c   1.000
_cell.angle_alpha   90.00
_cell.angle_beta   90.00
_cell.angle_gamma   90.00
#
_symmetry.space_group_name_H-M   'P 1'
#
loop_
_entity.id
_entity.type
_entity.pdbx_description
1 polymer ?
#
loop_
_entity_poly.entity_id
_entity_poly.type
_entity_poly.pdbx_seq_one_letter_code
_entity_poly.pdbx_strand_id
1 'polypeptide(L)'
;MDIYLNRRERDNNYFLALAHSAANDLMKTAKIVSSRHIKDFFLKARFESEVKQLSDGNLNIIRNAKTDSECRAAISNIQDECANIERQGTMLSLDRAKVYMTINMEKI
;
A
#
# COMPACT_ATOMS: atom_id res chain seq x y z
N MET A 1 -31.17 -24.21 13.99
CA MET A 1 -29.76 -24.66 13.88
C MET A 1 -29.16 -23.84 12.75
N ASP A 2 -28.65 -22.64 13.06
CA ASP A 2 -28.31 -21.59 12.07
C ASP A 2 -26.79 -21.42 11.87
N ILE A 3 -26.00 -22.40 12.29
CA ILE A 3 -24.52 -22.39 12.23
C ILE A 3 -23.97 -22.37 10.80
N TYR A 4 -24.80 -22.61 9.79
CA TYR A 4 -24.43 -22.58 8.37
C TYR A 4 -24.65 -21.22 7.70
N LEU A 5 -25.49 -20.34 8.27
CA LEU A 5 -25.80 -19.03 7.66
C LEU A 5 -24.63 -18.04 7.73
N ASN A 6 -23.60 -18.33 8.55
CA ASN A 6 -22.55 -17.38 8.86
C ASN A 6 -21.11 -17.88 8.65
N ARG A 7 -20.91 -18.91 7.81
CA ARG A 7 -19.55 -19.39 7.48
C ARG A 7 -18.79 -18.39 6.62
N ARG A 8 -19.40 -17.89 5.54
CA ARG A 8 -18.73 -16.96 4.62
C ARG A 8 -18.33 -15.65 5.26
N GLU A 9 -19.18 -15.07 6.12
CA GLU A 9 -18.86 -13.83 6.83
C GLU A 9 -17.68 -14.03 7.78
N ARG A 10 -17.62 -15.17 8.49
CA ARG A 10 -16.47 -15.51 9.35
C ARG A 10 -15.18 -15.66 8.54
N ASP A 11 -15.24 -16.34 7.40
CA ASP A 11 -14.09 -16.47 6.50
C ASP A 11 -13.65 -15.08 5.97
N ASN A 12 -14.60 -14.22 5.59
CA ASN A 12 -14.32 -12.84 5.20
C ASN A 12 -13.68 -12.02 6.33
N ASN A 13 -14.14 -12.18 7.57
CA ASN A 13 -13.57 -11.48 8.73
C ASN A 13 -12.10 -11.86 8.96
N TYR A 14 -11.73 -13.12 8.75
CA TYR A 14 -10.33 -13.54 8.77
C TYR A 14 -9.51 -12.82 7.69
N PHE A 15 -9.99 -12.81 6.43
CA PHE A 15 -9.30 -12.09 5.35
C PHE A 15 -9.25 -10.57 5.58
N LEU A 16 -10.30 -9.98 6.18
CA LEU A 16 -10.32 -8.56 6.53
C LEU A 16 -9.26 -8.22 7.56
N ALA A 17 -9.04 -9.06 8.57
CA ALA A 17 -7.97 -8.84 9.54
C ALA A 17 -6.58 -8.81 8.86
N LEU A 18 -6.32 -9.76 7.96
CA LEU A 18 -5.08 -9.78 7.17
C LEU A 18 -4.95 -8.54 6.28
N ALA A 19 -6.02 -8.17 5.59
CA ALA A 19 -6.05 -7.03 4.70
C ALA A 19 -5.87 -5.70 5.45
N HIS A 20 -6.43 -5.56 6.65
CA HIS A 20 -6.21 -4.40 7.51
C HIS A 20 -4.75 -4.28 7.93
N SER A 21 -4.08 -5.39 8.24
CA SER A 21 -2.64 -5.38 8.50
C SER A 21 -1.85 -4.91 7.26
N ALA A 22 -2.13 -5.49 6.10
CA ALA A 22 -1.47 -5.11 4.84
C ALA A 22 -1.73 -3.63 4.47
N ALA A 23 -2.96 -3.13 4.66
CA ALA A 23 -3.32 -1.73 4.40
C ALA A 23 -2.60 -0.76 5.34
N ASN A 24 -2.41 -1.15 6.61
CA ASN A 24 -1.65 -0.36 7.57
C ASN A 24 -0.18 -0.26 7.14
N ASP A 25 0.41 -1.36 6.67
CA ASP A 25 1.80 -1.36 6.19
C ASP A 25 1.95 -0.55 4.90
N LEU A 26 1.03 -0.70 3.95
CA LEU A 26 0.95 0.15 2.75
C LEU A 26 0.91 1.64 3.11
N MET A 27 0.05 2.03 4.06
CA MET A 27 -0.09 3.43 4.48
C MET A 27 1.17 3.95 5.19
N LYS A 28 1.83 3.13 6.01
CA LYS A 28 3.11 3.49 6.64
C LYS A 28 4.18 3.71 5.58
N THR A 29 4.33 2.78 4.64
CA THR A 29 5.30 2.87 3.53
C THR A 29 5.05 4.10 2.68
N ALA A 30 3.79 4.36 2.31
CA ALA A 30 3.40 5.56 1.57
C ALA A 30 3.79 6.84 2.30
N LYS A 31 3.51 6.96 3.60
CA LYS A 31 3.90 8.14 4.39
C LYS A 31 5.40 8.33 4.49
N ILE A 32 6.16 7.24 4.64
CA ILE A 32 7.63 7.30 4.67
C ILE A 32 8.16 7.81 3.33
N VAL A 33 7.75 7.19 2.22
CA VAL A 33 8.21 7.55 0.88
C VAL A 33 7.78 8.98 0.51
N SER A 34 6.50 9.33 0.74
CA SER A 34 5.97 10.66 0.45
C SER A 34 6.73 11.75 1.22
N SER A 35 7.03 11.53 2.51
CA SER A 35 7.76 12.50 3.33
C SER A 35 9.19 12.76 2.85
N ARG A 36 9.84 11.77 2.25
CA ARG A 36 11.22 11.88 1.75
C ARG A 36 11.30 12.52 0.36
N HIS A 37 10.31 12.23 -0.48
CA HIS A 37 10.41 12.50 -1.91
C HIS A 37 9.45 13.57 -2.42
N ILE A 38 8.30 13.78 -1.78
CA ILE A 38 7.28 14.76 -2.20
C ILE A 38 7.35 15.97 -1.26
N LYS A 39 7.96 17.06 -1.73
CA LYS A 39 8.10 18.32 -0.96
C LYS A 39 6.81 19.13 -0.92
N ASP A 40 6.03 19.09 -1.99
CA ASP A 40 4.78 19.81 -2.09
C ASP A 40 3.71 19.16 -1.20
N PHE A 41 3.13 19.94 -0.28
CA PHE A 41 2.18 19.43 0.69
C PHE A 41 0.88 18.94 0.06
N PHE A 42 0.39 19.62 -0.97
CA PHE A 42 -0.85 19.25 -1.64
C PHE A 42 -0.68 17.96 -2.45
N LEU A 43 0.43 17.83 -3.18
CA LEU A 43 0.77 16.59 -3.89
C LEU A 43 0.98 15.42 -2.93
N LYS A 44 1.62 15.67 -1.77
CA LYS A 44 1.80 14.65 -0.74
C LYS A 44 0.47 14.16 -0.18
N ALA A 45 -0.43 15.09 0.19
CA ALA A 45 -1.74 14.74 0.71
C ALA A 45 -2.60 13.99 -0.32
N ARG A 46 -2.53 14.41 -1.60
CA ARG A 46 -3.20 13.72 -2.70
C ARG A 46 -2.69 12.29 -2.88
N PHE A 47 -1.38 12.09 -2.90
CA PHE A 47 -0.78 10.76 -3.00
C PHE A 47 -1.23 9.85 -1.85
N GLU A 48 -1.15 10.33 -0.60
CA GLU A 48 -1.60 9.55 0.56
C GLU A 48 -3.11 9.23 0.52
N SER A 49 -3.92 10.16 -0.03
CA SER A 49 -5.35 9.94 -0.25
C SER A 49 -5.62 8.87 -1.31
N GLU A 50 -4.91 8.88 -2.43
CA GLU A 50 -5.05 7.87 -3.50
C GLU A 50 -4.66 6.47 -3.00
N VAL A 51 -3.57 6.36 -2.23
CA VAL A 51 -3.17 5.08 -1.57
C VAL A 51 -4.26 4.61 -0.61
N LYS A 52 -4.84 5.51 0.18
CA LYS A 52 -5.95 5.18 1.08
C LYS A 52 -7.15 4.64 0.30
N GLN A 53 -7.56 5.32 -0.77
CA GLN A 53 -8.68 4.91 -1.61
C GLN A 53 -8.47 3.52 -2.22
N LEU A 54 -7.25 3.21 -2.67
CA LEU A 54 -6.91 1.86 -3.14
C LEU A 54 -7.09 0.82 -2.04
N SER A 55 -6.61 1.10 -0.83
CA SER A 55 -6.76 0.19 0.31
C SER A 55 -8.24 -0.01 0.70
N ASP A 56 -9.02 1.07 0.76
CA ASP A 56 -10.45 1.04 1.10
C ASP A 56 -11.25 0.27 0.05
N GLY A 57 -10.90 0.42 -1.23
CA GLY A 57 -11.48 -0.32 -2.34
C GLY A 57 -11.26 -1.84 -2.20
N ASN A 58 -10.03 -2.27 -1.93
CA ASN A 58 -9.70 -3.69 -1.72
C ASN A 58 -10.36 -4.26 -0.47
N LEU A 59 -10.43 -3.50 0.63
CA LEU A 59 -11.17 -3.91 1.83
C LEU A 59 -12.67 -4.10 1.52
N ASN A 60 -13.26 -3.25 0.69
CA ASN A 60 -14.65 -3.41 0.25
C ASN A 60 -14.86 -4.64 -0.64
N ILE A 61 -13.90 -4.99 -1.49
CA ILE A 61 -13.93 -6.25 -2.26
C ILE A 61 -14.00 -7.43 -1.30
N ILE A 62 -13.15 -7.47 -0.27
CA ILE A 62 -13.11 -8.58 0.70
C ILE A 62 -14.42 -8.70 1.49
N ARG A 63 -15.02 -7.57 1.90
CA ARG A 63 -16.33 -7.57 2.59
C ARG A 63 -17.41 -8.29 1.78
N ASN A 64 -17.41 -8.09 0.47
CA ASN A 64 -18.45 -8.57 -0.44
C ASN A 64 -18.08 -9.87 -1.17
N ALA A 65 -16.85 -10.34 -1.02
CA ALA A 65 -16.29 -11.47 -1.75
C ALA A 65 -17.08 -12.76 -1.52
N LYS A 66 -17.34 -13.48 -2.61
CA LYS A 66 -18.01 -14.78 -2.62
C LYS A 66 -17.01 -15.93 -2.56
N THR A 67 -15.75 -15.66 -2.87
CA THR A 67 -14.69 -16.68 -2.88
C THR A 67 -13.44 -16.23 -2.14
N ASP A 68 -12.70 -17.18 -1.59
CA ASP A 68 -11.39 -16.90 -0.98
C ASP A 68 -10.37 -16.41 -2.02
N SER A 69 -10.56 -16.77 -3.29
CA SER A 69 -9.69 -16.30 -4.37
C SER A 69 -9.82 -14.78 -4.55
N GLU A 70 -11.03 -14.25 -4.50
CA GLU A 70 -11.27 -12.79 -4.52
C GLU A 70 -10.63 -12.10 -3.31
N CYS A 71 -10.74 -12.70 -2.12
CA CYS A 71 -10.10 -12.17 -0.92
C CYS A 71 -8.57 -12.14 -1.06
N ARG A 72 -7.97 -13.25 -1.52
CA ARG A 72 -6.52 -13.35 -1.73
C ARG A 72 -6.03 -12.39 -2.80
N ALA A 73 -6.77 -12.22 -3.89
CA ALA A 73 -6.43 -11.26 -4.94
C ALA A 73 -6.45 -9.81 -4.42
N ALA A 74 -7.46 -9.44 -3.62
CA ALA A 74 -7.54 -8.12 -3.02
C ALA A 74 -6.41 -7.86 -2.00
N ILE A 75 -6.02 -8.87 -1.22
CA ILE A 75 -4.86 -8.78 -0.32
C ILE A 75 -3.56 -8.63 -1.10
N SER A 76 -3.35 -9.45 -2.16
CA SER A 76 -2.16 -9.38 -3.02
C SER A 76 -2.03 -7.99 -3.62
N ASN A 77 -3.11 -7.42 -4.12
CA ASN A 77 -3.09 -6.07 -4.71
C ASN A 77 -2.58 -5.00 -3.71
N ILE A 78 -2.98 -5.08 -2.42
CA ILE A 78 -2.47 -4.18 -1.38
C ILE A 78 -0.96 -4.40 -1.15
N GLN A 79 -0.52 -5.67 -1.10
CA GLN A 79 0.88 -6.03 -0.86
C GLN A 79 1.78 -5.64 -2.03
N ASP A 80 1.32 -5.88 -3.25
CA ASP A 80 2.03 -5.52 -4.49
C ASP A 80 2.19 -4.01 -4.60
N GLU A 81 1.14 -3.23 -4.27
CA GLU A 81 1.24 -1.78 -4.25
C GLU A 81 2.21 -1.28 -3.17
N CYS A 82 2.24 -1.92 -2.00
CA CYS A 82 3.21 -1.60 -0.96
C CYS A 82 4.65 -1.81 -1.45
N ALA A 83 4.93 -2.96 -2.08
CA ALA A 83 6.23 -3.27 -2.65
C ALA A 83 6.59 -2.32 -3.80
N ASN A 84 5.62 -1.89 -4.60
CA ASN A 84 5.81 -0.92 -5.68
C ASN A 84 6.23 0.44 -5.15
N ILE A 85 5.55 0.97 -4.14
CA ILE A 85 5.87 2.25 -3.52
C ILE A 85 7.25 2.21 -2.86
N GLU A 86 7.59 1.12 -2.15
CA GLU A 86 8.90 0.93 -1.54
C GLU A 86 10.03 0.91 -2.58
N ARG A 87 9.83 0.18 -3.69
CA ARG A 87 10.79 0.12 -4.79
C ARG A 87 11.00 1.49 -5.44
N GLN A 88 9.92 2.22 -5.68
CA GLN A 88 9.99 3.58 -6.23
C GLN A 88 10.74 4.53 -5.28
N GLY A 89 10.46 4.47 -3.97
CA GLY A 89 11.18 5.27 -2.97
C GLY A 89 12.68 4.95 -2.91
N THR A 90 13.05 3.68 -3.02
CA THR A 90 14.45 3.25 -3.09
C THR A 90 15.14 3.82 -4.33
N MET A 91 14.51 3.71 -5.51
CA MET A 91 15.04 4.24 -6.76
C MET A 91 15.28 5.76 -6.69
N LEU A 92 14.29 6.52 -6.19
CA LEU A 92 14.42 7.96 -6.00
C LEU A 92 15.54 8.35 -5.03
N SER A 93 15.82 7.51 -4.03
CA SER A 93 16.91 7.74 -3.08
C SER A 93 18.28 7.50 -3.73
N LEU A 94 18.42 6.43 -4.51
CA LEU A 94 19.65 6.11 -5.25
C LEU A 94 19.98 7.18 -6.30
N ASP A 95 18.96 7.65 -7.04
CA ASP A 95 19.15 8.72 -8.03
C ASP A 95 19.65 10.01 -7.39
N ARG A 96 19.10 10.40 -6.23
CA ARG A 96 19.60 11.55 -5.46
C ARG A 96 21.04 11.36 -5.01
N ALA A 97 21.41 10.17 -4.54
CA ALA A 97 22.79 9.88 -4.14
C ALA A 97 23.76 10.00 -5.32
N LYS A 98 23.39 9.49 -6.51
CA LYS A 98 24.16 9.64 -7.74
C LYS A 98 24.38 11.11 -8.10
N VAL A 99 23.31 11.92 -8.08
CA VAL A 99 23.40 13.36 -8.35
C VAL A 99 24.35 14.07 -7.37
N TYR A 100 24.27 13.75 -6.07
CA TYR A 100 25.15 14.34 -5.06
C TYR A 100 26.63 13.97 -5.28
N MET A 101 26.92 12.70 -5.62
CA MET A 101 28.27 12.27 -5.95
C MET A 101 28.83 12.99 -7.18
N THR A 102 28.04 13.12 -8.26
CA THR A 102 28.46 13.87 -9.47
C THR A 102 28.81 15.32 -9.13
N ILE A 103 27.95 16.02 -8.38
CA ILE A 103 28.21 17.41 -7.96
C ILE A 103 29.51 17.54 -7.14
N ASN A 104 29.80 16.57 -6.28
CA ASN A 104 31.02 16.60 -5.47
C ASN A 104 32.28 16.28 -6.29
N MET A 105 32.19 15.42 -7.31
CA MET A 105 33.31 15.10 -8.19
C MET A 105 33.65 16.22 -9.17
N GLU A 106 32.67 17.00 -9.63
CA GLU A 106 32.89 18.13 -10.57
C GLU A 106 33.47 19.38 -9.88
N LYS A 107 33.48 19.44 -8.55
CA LYS A 107 33.98 20.59 -7.77
C LYS A 107 35.46 20.50 -7.37
N ILE A 108 36.23 19.60 -8.00
CA ILE A 108 37.66 19.37 -7.74
C ILE A 108 38.47 19.78 -8.97
#